data_AF-A0A960NPB0-F1
#
_entry.id   AF-A0A960NPB0-F1
#
_cell.length_a   1.000
_cell.length_b   1.000
_cell.length_c   1.000
_cell.angle_alpha   90.00
_cell.angle_beta   90.00
_cell.angle_gamma   90.00
#
_symmetry.space_group_name_H-M   'P 1'
#
loop_
_entity.id
_entity.type
_entity.pdbx_description
1 polymer ?
#
loop_
_entity_poly.entity_id
_entity_poly.type
_entity_poly.pdbx_seq_one_letter_code
_entity_poly.pdbx_strand_id
1 'polypeptide(L)' 'MGAIPYAGISGTGVTFRVWAGSAVSVHVVGDFNGWDDTQTPLAL' A
#
# COMPACT_ATOMS: atom_id res chain seq x y z
N MET A 1 9.56 2.40 6.86
CA MET A 1 8.11 2.27 7.13
C MET A 1 7.44 3.56 6.72
N GLY A 2 6.19 3.53 6.27
CA GLY A 2 5.44 4.70 5.78
C GLY A 2 5.11 4.63 4.29
N ALA A 3 4.73 5.78 3.72
CA ALA A 3 4.41 5.98 2.32
C ALA A 3 5.52 6.81 1.66
N ILE A 4 6.23 6.21 0.69
CA ILE A 4 7.41 6.82 0.05
C ILE A 4 7.16 6.95 -1.46
N PRO A 5 7.01 8.18 -1.98
CA PRO A 5 6.93 8.41 -3.42
C PRO A 5 8.22 8.01 -4.14
N TYR A 6 8.09 7.51 -5.36
CA TYR A 6 9.22 7.20 -6.24
C TYR A 6 8.90 7.52 -7.70
N ALA A 7 9.96 7.67 -8.49
CA ALA A 7 9.91 7.81 -9.94
C ALA A 7 11.00 6.93 -10.57
N GLY A 8 10.65 6.12 -11.56
CA GLY A 8 11.57 5.23 -12.27
C GLY A 8 11.20 5.07 -13.74
N ILE A 9 11.99 4.28 -14.47
CA ILE A 9 11.82 4.07 -15.92
C ILE A 9 10.42 3.51 -16.27
N SER A 10 9.81 2.76 -15.36
CA SER A 10 8.48 2.15 -15.53
C SER A 10 7.32 3.03 -15.02
N GLY A 11 7.59 4.26 -14.56
CA GLY A 11 6.57 5.19 -14.09
C GLY A 11 6.83 5.73 -12.68
N THR A 12 5.81 6.38 -12.12
CA THR A 12 5.81 6.94 -10.76
C THR A 12 4.84 6.17 -9.87
N GLY A 13 5.06 6.22 -8.56
CA GLY A 13 4.19 5.54 -7.61
C GLY A 13 4.58 5.81 -6.15
N VAL A 14 3.95 5.08 -5.23
CA VAL A 14 4.22 5.16 -3.79
C VAL A 14 4.43 3.76 -3.25
N THR A 15 5.51 3.55 -2.50
CA THR A 15 5.71 2.32 -1.73
C THR A 15 5.16 2.50 -0.32
N PHE A 16 4.29 1.59 0.11
CA PHE A 16 3.75 1.52 1.47
C PHE A 16 4.43 0.40 2.26
N ARG A 17 4.88 0.67 3.49
CA ARG A 17 5.40 -0.36 4.42
C ARG A 17 4.94 -0.11 5.84
N VAL A 18 4.36 -1.12 6.47
CA VAL A 18 3.92 -1.08 7.87
C VAL A 18 4.35 -2.35 8.59
N TRP A 19 4.63 -2.23 9.88
CA TRP A 19 4.91 -3.40 10.71
C TRP A 19 3.58 -3.87 11.26
N ALA A 20 3.25 -5.13 10.99
CA ALA A 20 1.98 -5.72 11.38
C ALA A 20 2.21 -7.16 11.82
N GLY A 21 2.97 -7.35 12.89
CA GLY A 21 3.48 -8.67 13.31
C GLY A 21 2.42 -9.72 13.69
N SER A 22 1.16 -9.31 13.90
CA SER A 22 0.04 -10.20 14.22
C SER A 22 -1.14 -10.06 13.26
N ALA A 23 -1.00 -9.30 12.16
CA ALA A 23 -2.09 -9.12 11.21
C ALA A 23 -2.16 -10.32 10.25
N VAL A 24 -3.38 -10.74 9.93
CA VAL A 24 -3.63 -11.81 8.94
C VAL A 24 -3.45 -11.27 7.51
N SER A 25 -3.84 -10.02 7.28
CA SER A 25 -3.63 -9.28 6.04
C SER A 25 -3.57 -7.78 6.33
N VAL A 26 -2.99 -7.02 5.39
CA VAL A 26 -2.97 -5.56 5.42
C VAL A 26 -3.32 -5.05 4.03
N HIS A 27 -4.15 -4.02 3.95
CA HIS A 27 -4.59 -3.40 2.71
C HIS A 27 -4.34 -1.89 2.77
N VAL A 28 -4.00 -1.26 1.64
CA VAL A 28 -3.94 0.21 1.54
C VAL A 28 -5.30 0.69 1.10
N VAL A 29 -5.91 1.61 1.84
CA VAL A 29 -7.25 2.14 1.57
C VAL A 29 -7.17 3.66 1.43
N GLY A 30 -7.83 4.22 0.41
CA GLY A 30 -7.83 5.66 0.16
C GLY A 30 -8.79 6.07 -0.95
N ASP A 31 -8.79 7.36 -1.29
CA ASP A 31 -9.59 7.90 -2.38
C ASP A 31 -9.36 7.20 -3.73
N PHE A 32 -8.11 6.84 -4.02
CA PHE A 32 -7.69 6.18 -5.27
C PHE A 32 -8.32 4.79 -5.50
N ASN A 33 -8.83 4.14 -4.45
CA ASN A 33 -9.55 2.86 -4.55
C ASN A 33 -10.99 2.95 -4.04
N GLY A 34 -11.56 4.16 -3.94
CA GLY A 34 -12.93 4.37 -3.48
C GLY A 34 -13.16 4.00 -2.02
N TRP A 35 -12.10 3.99 -1.21
CA TRP A 35 -12.12 3.54 0.18
C TRP A 35 -12.51 2.07 0.37
N ASP A 36 -12.31 1.23 -0.66
CA ASP A 36 -12.56 -0.20 -0.60
C ASP A 36 -11.46 -0.91 0.22
N ASP A 37 -11.86 -1.66 1.26
CA ASP A 37 -10.99 -2.37 2.19
C ASP A 37 -10.60 -3.78 1.72
N THR A 38 -11.17 -4.25 0.61
CA THR A 38 -10.87 -5.54 0.00
C THR A 38 -9.87 -5.44 -1.16
N GLN A 39 -9.68 -4.25 -1.71
CA GLN A 39 -8.75 -3.95 -2.79
C GLN A 39 -7.32 -3.72 -2.25
N THR A 40 -6.33 -3.70 -3.14
CA THR A 40 -4.92 -3.29 -2.84
C THR A 40 -4.28 -3.94 -1.59
N PRO A 41 -4.15 -5.29 -1.57
CA PRO A 41 -3.45 -5.99 -0.49
C PRO A 41 -1.94 -5.67 -0.49
N LEU A 42 -1.35 -5.53 0.70
CA LEU A 42 0.10 -5.51 0.89
C LEU A 42 0.62 -6.94 0.99
N ALA A 43 1.76 -7.19 0.33
CA ALA A 43 2.47 -8.45 0.47
C ALA A 43 2.99 -8.62 1.91
N LEU A 44 2.91 -9.85 2.43
CA LEU A 44 3.50 -10.26 3.71
C LEU A 44 5.03 -10.34 3.64
#